data_AF-A0A6M3Y500-F1
#
_entry.id   AF-A0A6M3Y500-F1
#
_cell.length_a   1.000
_cell.length_b   1.000
_cell.length_c   1.000
_cell.angle_alpha   90.00
_cell.angle_beta   90.00
_cell.angle_gamma   90.00
#
_symmetry.space_group_name_H-M   'P 1'
#
loop_
_entity.id
_entity.type
_entity.pdbx_description
1 polymer ?
#
loop_
_entity_poly.entity_id
_entity_poly.type
_entity_poly.pdbx_seq_one_letter_code
_entity_poly.pdbx_strand_id
1 'polypeptide(L)'
;MRYELAKQLKEAGWETKNVSNVKEDGSSPTLSELIEACGEGFGGLKLHLEEWDAWSKDRETLAVQHKTPEEAVAKLWLKLHEKN
;
A
#
# COMPACT_ATOMS: atom_id res chain seq x y z
N MET A 1 8.19 7.40 -3.58
CA MET A 1 8.14 6.70 -2.27
C MET A 1 9.45 6.90 -1.51
N ARG A 2 9.41 6.93 -0.18
CA ARG A 2 10.62 6.88 0.68
C ARG A 2 11.05 5.43 0.90
N TYR A 3 12.36 5.19 0.90
CA TYR A 3 12.97 3.89 1.16
C TYR A 3 12.44 3.21 2.44
N GLU A 4 12.13 4.02 3.47
CA GLU A 4 11.55 3.56 4.74
C GLU A 4 10.19 2.86 4.58
N LEU A 5 9.37 3.28 3.61
CA LEU A 5 8.04 2.70 3.42
C LEU A 5 8.14 1.34 2.71
N ALA A 6 8.99 1.27 1.69
CA ALA A 6 9.32 0.01 1.02
C ALA A 6 9.95 -1.01 2.00
N LYS A 7 10.79 -0.52 2.92
CA LYS A 7 11.36 -1.34 3.99
C LYS A 7 10.28 -1.89 4.92
N GLN A 8 9.35 -1.06 5.40
CA GLN A 8 8.25 -1.50 6.25
C GLN A 8 7.36 -2.55 5.56
N LEU A 9 7.04 -2.37 4.28
CA LEU A 9 6.27 -3.36 3.51
C LEU A 9 7.02 -4.70 3.44
N LYS A 10 8.31 -4.67 3.14
CA LYS A 10 9.15 -5.86 3.10
C LYS A 10 9.22 -6.56 4.47
N GLU A 11 9.39 -5.80 5.55
CA GLU A 11 9.41 -6.33 6.92
C GLU A 11 8.05 -6.91 7.34
N ALA A 12 6.95 -6.33 6.86
CA ALA A 12 5.59 -6.81 7.10
C ALA A 12 5.19 -8.01 6.21
N GLY A 13 6.11 -8.57 5.42
CA GLY A 13 5.84 -9.75 4.60
C GLY A 13 5.12 -9.46 3.29
N TRP A 14 5.30 -8.25 2.73
CA TRP A 14 4.87 -7.95 1.36
C TRP A 14 5.65 -8.82 0.38
N GLU A 15 5.09 -9.98 0.04
CA GLU A 15 5.63 -10.85 -1.00
C GLU A 15 5.04 -10.40 -2.35
N THR A 16 5.85 -9.78 -3.20
CA THR A 16 5.52 -9.48 -4.60
C THR A 16 5.42 -10.80 -5.40
N LYS A 17 4.42 -11.65 -5.11
CA LYS A 17 4.29 -12.99 -5.71
C LYS A 17 3.82 -12.99 -7.16
N ASN A 18 3.57 -11.83 -7.77
CA ASN A 18 3.09 -11.73 -9.15
C ASN A 18 4.02 -10.96 -10.10
N VAL A 19 5.30 -10.80 -9.74
CA VAL A 19 6.32 -10.41 -10.73
C VAL A 19 7.28 -11.57 -10.84
N SER A 20 7.03 -12.46 -11.80
CA SER A 20 7.90 -13.59 -12.18
C SER A 20 9.29 -13.16 -12.69
N ASN A 21 9.71 -11.92 -12.38
CA ASN A 21 10.92 -11.28 -12.82
C ASN A 21 11.35 -10.22 -11.80
N VAL A 22 11.37 -10.57 -10.50
CA VAL A 22 11.91 -9.70 -9.44
C VAL A 22 13.38 -9.42 -9.77
N LYS A 23 13.65 -8.20 -10.23
CA LYS A 23 14.99 -7.64 -10.19
C LYS A 23 15.40 -7.56 -8.72
N GLU A 24 16.58 -8.08 -8.40
CA GLU A 24 17.24 -7.94 -7.09
C GLU A 24 17.53 -6.49 -6.69
N ASP A 25 17.23 -5.53 -7.57
CA ASP A 25 17.31 -4.09 -7.32
C ASP A 25 16.06 -3.58 -6.59
N GLY A 26 16.03 -3.69 -5.25
CA GLY A 26 15.35 -2.83 -4.26
C GLY A 26 14.20 -1.90 -4.68
N SER A 27 13.37 -2.30 -5.64
CA SER A 27 12.43 -1.43 -6.31
C SER A 27 11.17 -1.40 -5.47
N SER A 28 10.73 -0.19 -5.16
CA SER A 28 9.50 0.00 -4.41
C SER A 28 8.33 -0.51 -5.27
N PRO A 29 7.34 -1.19 -4.68
CA PRO A 29 6.17 -1.66 -5.42
C PRO A 29 5.49 -0.47 -6.10
N THR A 30 4.93 -0.70 -7.28
CA THR A 30 4.16 0.37 -7.96
C THR A 30 2.79 0.55 -7.32
N LEU A 31 2.13 1.69 -7.57
CA LEU A 31 0.78 1.94 -7.05
C LEU A 31 -0.21 0.82 -7.41
N SER A 32 -0.15 0.32 -8.64
CA SER A 32 -1.03 -0.77 -9.09
C SER A 32 -0.79 -2.04 -8.28
N GLU A 33 0.46 -2.43 -8.07
CA GLU A 33 0.77 -3.60 -7.24
C GLU A 33 0.31 -3.42 -5.80
N LEU A 34 0.42 -2.19 -5.26
CA LEU A 34 -0.06 -1.89 -3.92
C LEU A 34 -1.57 -2.08 -3.78
N ILE A 35 -2.33 -1.64 -4.78
CA ILE A 35 -3.78 -1.81 -4.84
C ILE A 35 -4.12 -3.29 -5.01
N GLU A 36 -3.42 -4.01 -5.89
CA GLU A 36 -3.63 -5.44 -6.10
C GLU A 36 -3.38 -6.27 -4.84
N ALA A 37 -2.34 -5.97 -4.05
CA ALA A 37 -2.11 -6.72 -2.82
C ALA A 37 -2.97 -6.25 -1.63
N CYS A 38 -3.61 -5.08 -1.70
CA CYS A 38 -4.76 -4.79 -0.83
C CYS A 38 -5.99 -5.65 -1.20
N GLY A 39 -6.03 -6.17 -2.43
CA GLY A 39 -7.07 -7.06 -2.92
C GLY A 39 -8.46 -6.43 -2.92
N GLU A 40 -9.49 -7.27 -2.79
CA GLU A 40 -10.90 -6.85 -2.76
C GLU A 40 -11.25 -5.99 -1.54
N GLY A 41 -10.42 -6.01 -0.50
CA GLY A 41 -10.57 -5.16 0.67
C GLY A 41 -10.22 -3.70 0.44
N PHE A 42 -9.68 -3.34 -0.73
CA PHE A 42 -9.42 -1.96 -1.11
C PHE A 42 -10.72 -1.23 -1.46
N GLY A 43 -11.09 -0.23 -0.65
CA GLY A 43 -12.30 0.55 -0.86
C GLY A 43 -12.14 1.64 -1.91
N GLY A 44 -10.94 2.22 -2.00
CA GLY A 44 -10.63 3.21 -3.02
C GLY A 44 -9.52 4.15 -2.60
N LEU A 45 -9.18 5.03 -3.54
CA LEU A 45 -8.21 6.09 -3.39
C LEU A 45 -8.84 7.40 -3.89
N LYS A 46 -8.73 8.47 -3.10
CA LYS A 46 -9.25 9.78 -3.47
C LYS A 46 -8.27 10.88 -3.08
N LEU A 47 -8.05 11.82 -3.98
CA LEU A 47 -7.32 13.05 -3.66
C LEU A 47 -8.29 14.04 -2.98
N HIS A 48 -7.95 14.46 -1.77
CA HIS A 48 -8.69 15.42 -0.96
C HIS A 48 -7.72 16.45 -0.38
N LEU A 49 -7.92 17.73 -0.71
CA LEU A 49 -7.08 18.85 -0.22
C LEU A 49 -5.57 18.60 -0.37
N GLU A 50 -5.14 18.17 -1.56
CA GLU A 50 -3.73 17.87 -1.89
C GLU A 50 -3.15 16.61 -1.19
N GLU A 51 -3.99 15.85 -0.47
CA GLU A 51 -3.63 14.59 0.17
C GLU A 51 -4.42 13.42 -0.42
N TRP A 52 -3.75 12.30 -0.60
CA TRP A 52 -4.33 11.05 -1.05
C TRP A 52 -4.87 10.28 0.14
N ASP A 53 -6.18 10.07 0.14
CA ASP A 53 -6.91 9.28 1.09
C ASP A 53 -7.17 7.89 0.52
N ALA A 54 -6.63 6.86 1.16
CA ALA A 54 -6.86 5.46 0.83
C ALA A 54 -7.66 4.83 1.96
N TRP A 55 -8.71 4.08 1.62
CA TRP A 55 -9.53 3.39 2.62
C TRP A 55 -9.87 1.97 2.19
N SER A 56 -10.18 1.14 3.17
CA SER A 56 -10.61 -0.24 2.96
C SER A 56 -12.13 -0.34 2.92
N LYS A 57 -12.65 -1.21 2.04
CA LYS A 57 -14.08 -1.56 2.00
C LYS A 57 -14.49 -2.43 3.18
N ASP A 58 -13.64 -3.38 3.56
CA ASP A 58 -13.84 -4.26 4.72
C ASP A 58 -13.73 -3.54 6.06
N ARG A 59 -12.95 -2.45 6.10
CA ARG A 59 -12.77 -1.62 7.29
C ARG A 59 -12.99 -0.17 6.92
N GLU A 60 -14.25 0.26 6.84
CA GLU A 60 -14.64 1.64 6.54
C GLU A 60 -14.02 2.67 7.51
N THR A 61 -13.69 2.27 8.73
CA THR A 61 -12.97 3.13 9.70
C THR A 61 -11.46 3.20 9.48
N LEU A 62 -10.92 2.36 8.60
CA LEU A 62 -9.51 2.27 8.28
C LEU A 62 -9.25 3.06 6.98
N ALA A 63 -9.10 4.36 7.17
CA ALA A 63 -8.63 5.30 6.17
C ALA A 63 -7.23 5.81 6.54
N VAL A 64 -6.42 6.13 5.54
CA VAL A 64 -5.09 6.72 5.69
C VAL A 64 -4.88 7.81 4.67
N GLN A 65 -4.33 8.92 5.15
CA GLN A 65 -4.01 10.07 4.32
C GLN A 65 -2.49 10.19 4.14
N HIS A 66 -2.08 10.49 2.92
CA HIS A 66 -0.68 10.76 2.60
C HIS A 66 -0.51 11.72 1.43
N LYS A 67 0.68 12.28 1.27
CA LYS A 67 1.00 13.18 0.15
C LYS A 67 1.10 12.49 -1.21
N THR A 68 1.29 11.18 -1.25
CA THR A 68 1.41 10.42 -2.50
C THR A 68 0.44 9.24 -2.47
N PRO A 69 -0.11 8.87 -3.63
CA PRO A 69 -1.07 7.77 -3.70
C PRO A 69 -0.40 6.45 -3.28
N GLU A 70 0.86 6.26 -3.67
CA GLU A 70 1.73 5.17 -3.25
C GLU A 70 1.85 5.02 -1.73
N GLU A 71 2.18 6.10 -1.03
CA GLU A 71 2.34 6.05 0.43
C GLU A 71 1.00 5.83 1.14
N ALA A 72 -0.10 6.37 0.58
CA ALA A 72 -1.44 6.16 1.13
C ALA A 72 -1.83 4.67 1.05
N VAL A 73 -1.74 4.04 -0.12
CA VAL A 73 -2.10 2.63 -0.29
C VAL A 73 -1.17 1.71 0.49
N ALA A 74 0.13 1.98 0.51
CA ALA A 74 1.07 1.17 1.29
C ALA A 74 0.81 1.26 2.80
N LYS A 75 0.50 2.46 3.34
CA LYS A 75 0.09 2.58 4.75
C LYS A 75 -1.23 1.89 5.03
N LEU A 76 -2.16 1.91 4.07
CA LEU A 76 -3.44 1.23 4.20
C LEU A 76 -3.21 -0.27 4.32
N TRP A 77 -2.38 -0.83 3.43
CA TRP A 77 -2.01 -2.23 3.46
C TRP A 77 -1.30 -2.60 4.75
N LEU A 78 -0.33 -1.79 5.19
CA LEU A 78 0.37 -2.01 6.47
C LEU A 78 -0.66 -2.14 7.59
N LYS A 79 -1.59 -1.18 7.73
CA LYS A 79 -2.66 -1.26 8.74
C LYS A 79 -3.63 -2.43 8.56
N LEU A 80 -3.86 -2.90 7.33
CA LEU A 80 -4.69 -4.09 7.07
C LEU A 80 -3.99 -5.36 7.56
N HIS A 81 -2.68 -5.45 7.30
CA HIS A 81 -1.79 -6.55 7.67
C HIS A 81 -1.18 -6.41 9.07
N GLU A 82 -1.35 -5.29 9.76
CA GLU A 82 -0.96 -5.05 11.16
C GLU A 82 -1.85 -5.81 12.17
N LYS A 83 -2.60 -6.82 11.71
CA LYS A 83 -3.34 -7.72 12.61
C LYS A 83 -2.49 -8.94 12.97
N ASN A 84 -1.85 -8.77 14.13
CA ASN A 84 -1.54 -9.76 15.18
C ASN A 84 -0.09 -10.24 15.28
#